data_AF-A0A7V9EGM5-F1
#
_entry.id   AF-A0A7V9EGM5-F1
#
_cell.length_a   1.000
_cell.length_b   1.000
_cell.length_c   1.000
_cell.angle_alpha   90.00
_cell.angle_beta   90.00
_cell.angle_gamma   90.00
#
_symmetry.space_group_name_H-M   'P 1'
#
loop_
_entity.id
_entity.type
_entity.pdbx_description
1 polymer ?
#
loop_
_entity_poly.entity_id
_entity_poly.type
_entity_poly.pdbx_seq_one_letter_code
_entity_poly.pdbx_strand_id
1 'polypeptide(L)'
;MTRCGSPRLEGYAVLAGVGLVAALALRRPELAVVAAPFALVLAIGLQVAREPRLDIQFTVQGERTVEGAGVEAEIVVRAEGSVDRLELLLDLPKGVEVEGGDAVAVRLRAGEERTIPVRLRCSRWGVYEVGLVEARARDLFRLVVWEDRLSRVRELKAYPHSETLTRVLDAAETQAFTGSAVARVKGDGIEFADIRDYVPGDRLRSINWRASARRTDLVVNERYPERNTDVVLFVDSFADLRDESRSTLDDTVRASATLATRYLERRDRVGLVAFGGVLRWLRPGMGPSQRFRLIETLLETGVAPTYIWRDVDLIPARILPPKALVIALTPLVDPRFVKTLQNLRARGFDLVVVEIDPVGLVEPGRRELERLAYRLWLLDRRVLRSRLERLGVGIARWGDGVALESALEEVRTYRRFARVARV
;
A
#
# COMPACT_ATOMS: atom_id res chain seq x y z
N MET A 1 12.92 33.07 -3.72
CA MET A 1 12.13 33.57 -2.59
C MET A 1 11.23 34.74 -2.98
N THR A 2 9.97 34.73 -2.55
CA THR A 2 9.06 35.87 -2.61
C THR A 2 9.16 36.70 -1.34
N ARG A 3 9.23 38.03 -1.47
CA ARG A 3 9.30 38.97 -0.34
C ARG A 3 7.94 39.60 -0.08
N CYS A 4 7.43 39.48 1.14
CA CYS A 4 6.17 40.06 1.56
C CYS A 4 6.37 40.95 2.80
N GLY A 5 5.65 42.07 2.87
CA GLY A 5 5.55 42.87 4.08
C GLY A 5 4.70 42.14 5.12
N SER A 6 5.11 42.16 6.39
CA SER A 6 4.29 41.59 7.46
C SER A 6 3.20 42.57 7.89
N PRO A 7 2.11 42.09 8.53
CA PRO A 7 1.10 42.98 9.13
C PRO A 7 1.67 43.98 10.16
N ARG A 8 2.85 43.68 10.75
CA ARG A 8 3.54 44.60 11.67
C ARG A 8 4.18 45.77 10.94
N LEU A 9 4.67 45.56 9.72
CA LEU A 9 5.21 46.63 8.89
C LEU A 9 4.12 47.67 8.61
N GLU A 10 2.93 47.20 8.21
CA GLU A 10 1.78 48.08 7.98
C GLU A 10 1.35 48.78 9.27
N GLY A 11 1.17 48.03 10.37
CA GLY A 11 0.76 48.60 11.65
C GLY A 11 1.72 49.65 12.19
N TYR A 12 3.03 49.41 12.13
CA TYR A 12 4.02 50.40 12.55
C TYR A 12 4.10 51.58 11.60
N ALA A 13 3.92 51.38 10.29
CA ALA A 13 3.90 52.47 9.32
C ALA A 13 2.70 53.40 9.56
N VAL A 14 1.53 52.82 9.87
CA VAL A 14 0.33 53.59 10.23
C VAL A 14 0.53 54.33 11.54
N LEU A 15 1.03 53.68 12.60
CA LEU A 15 1.25 54.33 13.90
C LEU A 15 2.30 55.45 13.81
N ALA A 16 3.40 55.21 13.11
CA ALA A 16 4.43 56.22 12.87
C ALA A 16 3.88 57.39 12.03
N GLY A 17 3.18 57.09 10.93
CA GLY A 17 2.61 58.10 10.04
C GLY A 17 1.55 58.96 10.72
N VAL A 18 0.56 58.34 11.36
CA VAL A 18 -0.52 59.05 12.07
C VAL A 18 0.03 59.88 13.22
N GLY A 19 0.96 59.33 14.01
CA GLY A 19 1.57 60.06 15.13
C GLY A 19 2.36 61.29 14.69
N LEU A 20 3.15 61.18 13.61
CA LEU A 20 3.90 62.31 13.04
C LEU A 20 2.97 63.37 12.42
N VAL A 21 1.95 62.95 11.68
CA VAL A 21 0.94 63.87 11.11
C VAL A 21 0.16 64.57 12.21
N ALA A 22 -0.26 63.87 13.26
CA ALA A 22 -0.96 64.45 14.40
C ALA A 22 -0.07 65.43 15.18
N ALA A 23 1.22 65.12 15.35
CA ALA A 23 2.19 66.02 15.97
C ALA A 23 2.31 67.35 15.22
N LEU A 24 2.35 67.29 13.88
CA LEU A 24 2.40 68.47 13.01
C LEU A 24 1.08 69.26 13.03
N ALA A 25 -0.06 68.56 12.90
CA ALA A 25 -1.38 69.18 12.83
C ALA A 25 -1.79 69.86 14.16
N LEU A 26 -1.47 69.21 15.29
CA LEU A 26 -1.81 69.71 16.63
C LEU A 26 -0.69 70.54 17.26
N ARG A 27 0.47 70.67 16.60
CA ARG A 27 1.68 71.35 17.10
C ARG A 27 2.13 70.86 18.48
N ARG A 28 1.97 69.56 18.73
CA ARG A 28 2.31 68.90 20.00
C ARG A 28 3.49 67.95 19.79
N PRO A 29 4.72 68.32 20.20
CA PRO A 29 5.90 67.48 19.99
C PRO A 29 5.84 66.16 20.75
N GLU A 30 5.02 66.07 21.81
CA GLU A 30 4.82 64.85 22.59
C GLU A 30 4.29 63.69 21.73
N LEU A 31 3.47 63.98 20.72
CA LEU A 31 2.94 62.98 19.80
C LEU A 31 4.03 62.41 18.86
N ALA A 32 5.04 63.22 18.51
CA ALA A 32 6.20 62.74 17.75
C ALA A 32 7.08 61.82 18.60
N VAL A 33 7.22 62.11 19.91
CA VAL A 33 7.94 61.23 20.84
C VAL A 33 7.25 59.87 20.95
N VAL A 34 5.92 59.83 20.94
CA VAL A 34 5.13 58.57 20.93
C VAL A 34 5.29 57.81 19.61
N ALA A 35 5.42 58.51 18.48
CA ALA A 35 5.62 57.90 17.16
C ALA A 35 7.06 57.40 16.93
N ALA A 36 8.04 58.00 17.60
CA ALA A 36 9.47 57.76 17.37
C ALA A 36 9.90 56.29 17.50
N PRO A 37 9.45 55.50 18.49
CA PRO A 37 9.81 54.09 18.59
C PRO A 37 9.38 53.27 17.36
N PHE A 38 8.19 53.52 16.82
CA PHE A 38 7.68 52.82 15.63
C PHE A 38 8.46 53.20 14.37
N ALA A 39 8.74 54.50 14.21
CA ALA A 39 9.54 55.00 13.10
C ALA A 39 10.99 54.45 13.16
N LEU A 40 11.57 54.39 14.36
CA LEU A 40 12.91 53.87 14.60
C LEU A 40 12.99 52.37 14.29
N VAL A 41 12.02 51.57 14.75
CA VAL A 41 11.95 50.13 14.46
C VAL A 41 11.79 49.88 12.96
N LEU A 42 10.98 50.68 12.25
CA LEU A 42 10.87 50.57 10.79
C LEU A 42 12.18 50.92 10.08
N ALA A 43 12.82 52.04 10.45
CA ALA A 43 14.06 52.49 9.81
C ALA A 43 15.19 51.48 10.02
N ILE A 44 15.44 51.06 11.26
CA ILE A 44 16.47 50.08 11.59
C ILE A 44 16.11 48.72 10.98
N GLY A 45 14.87 48.27 11.13
CA GLY A 45 14.44 46.95 10.69
C GLY A 45 14.50 46.79 9.17
N LEU A 46 14.07 47.79 8.39
CA LEU A 46 14.18 47.75 6.94
C LEU A 46 15.63 47.88 6.44
N GLN A 47 16.50 48.59 7.16
CA GLN A 47 17.92 48.71 6.83
C GLN A 47 18.70 47.42 7.12
N VAL A 48 18.32 46.70 8.17
CA VAL A 48 18.97 45.44 8.59
C VAL A 48 18.36 44.22 7.88
N ALA A 49 17.12 44.31 7.40
CA ALA A 49 16.44 43.24 6.65
C ALA A 49 17.22 42.88 5.38
N ARG A 50 17.85 41.70 5.38
CA ARG A 50 18.56 41.12 4.24
C ARG A 50 17.86 39.84 3.81
N GLU A 51 17.76 39.65 2.50
CA GLU A 51 17.26 38.40 1.94
C GLU A 51 18.16 37.23 2.41
N PRO A 52 17.59 36.20 3.05
CA PRO A 52 18.36 35.07 3.52
C PRO A 52 18.71 34.18 2.33
N ARG A 53 19.99 33.84 2.20
CA ARG A 53 20.44 32.82 1.25
C ARG A 53 20.50 31.48 1.97
N LEU A 54 19.57 30.59 1.61
CA LEU A 54 19.38 29.29 2.21
C LEU A 54 19.63 28.20 1.16
N ASP A 55 20.39 27.18 1.50
CA ASP A 55 20.38 25.90 0.82
C ASP A 55 19.62 24.90 1.70
N ILE A 56 18.54 24.35 1.17
CA ILE A 56 17.66 23.41 1.88
C ILE A 56 17.67 22.12 1.09
N GLN A 57 17.97 21.02 1.78
CA GLN A 57 17.99 19.69 1.20
C GLN A 57 17.12 18.77 2.03
N PHE A 58 16.25 18.03 1.35
CA PHE A 58 15.41 17.01 1.96
C PHE A 58 15.85 15.63 1.46
N THR A 59 16.14 14.75 2.41
CA THR A 59 16.56 13.37 2.13
C THR A 59 15.70 12.42 2.94
N VAL A 60 15.25 11.33 2.31
CA VAL A 60 14.53 10.23 2.96
C VAL A 60 15.44 9.02 2.98
N GLN A 61 15.52 8.31 4.10
CA GLN A 61 16.27 7.07 4.20
C GLN A 61 15.53 5.95 3.47
N GLY A 62 15.86 5.79 2.19
CA GLY A 62 15.29 4.79 1.30
C GLY A 62 14.08 5.29 0.50
N GLU A 63 13.70 4.51 -0.51
CA GLU A 63 12.59 4.81 -1.43
C GLU A 63 11.33 4.00 -1.08
N ARG A 64 11.39 3.19 -0.02
CA ARG A 64 10.42 2.13 0.27
C ARG A 64 10.16 2.04 1.77
N THR A 65 8.90 1.88 2.13
CA THR A 65 8.44 1.61 3.49
C THR A 65 7.29 0.62 3.50
N VAL A 66 6.88 0.20 4.68
CA VAL A 66 5.64 -0.55 4.91
C VAL A 66 4.61 0.42 5.51
N GLU A 67 3.37 0.26 5.11
CA GLU A 67 2.22 0.92 5.71
C GLU A 67 2.26 0.85 7.25
N GLY A 68 2.09 2.01 7.89
CA GLY A 68 2.19 2.19 9.34
C GLY A 68 3.61 2.24 9.91
N ALA A 69 4.64 1.87 9.15
CA ALA A 69 6.03 1.94 9.59
C ALA A 69 6.61 3.35 9.44
N GLY A 70 7.39 3.77 10.43
CA GLY A 70 8.12 5.04 10.41
C GLY A 70 9.36 4.96 9.51
N VAL A 71 9.56 5.99 8.69
CA VAL A 71 10.73 6.20 7.82
C VAL A 71 11.47 7.42 8.30
N GLU A 72 12.78 7.29 8.47
CA GLU A 72 13.63 8.42 8.82
C GLU A 72 13.87 9.30 7.60
N ALA A 73 13.71 10.60 7.80
CA ALA A 73 14.01 11.64 6.83
C ALA A 73 14.78 12.75 7.52
N GLU A 74 15.52 13.53 6.76
CA GLU A 74 16.34 14.61 7.28
C GLU A 74 16.16 15.84 6.40
N ILE A 75 15.97 16.99 7.06
CA ILE A 75 16.08 18.30 6.43
C ILE A 75 17.43 18.88 6.83
N VAL A 76 18.31 19.06 5.86
CA VAL A 76 19.58 19.77 6.04
C VAL A 76 19.37 21.20 5.55
N VAL A 77 19.58 22.16 6.44
CA VAL A 77 19.52 23.59 6.09
C VAL A 77 20.87 24.23 6.36
N ARG A 78 21.37 24.94 5.35
CA ARG A 78 22.58 25.76 5.44
C ARG A 78 22.24 27.20 5.11
N ALA A 79 22.64 28.12 5.98
CA ALA A 79 22.43 29.55 5.77
C ALA A 79 23.76 30.27 5.52
N GLU A 80 23.86 31.06 4.44
CA GLU A 80 25.06 31.91 4.24
C GLU A 80 25.09 33.08 5.22
N GLY A 81 23.92 33.62 5.57
CA GLY A 81 23.75 34.70 6.55
C GLY A 81 22.99 34.24 7.79
N SER A 82 23.01 35.04 8.86
CA SER A 82 22.24 34.74 10.07
C SER A 82 20.75 34.91 9.83
N VAL A 83 19.95 33.94 10.28
CA VAL A 83 18.49 33.96 10.21
C VAL A 83 17.91 33.78 11.62
N ASP A 84 17.23 34.82 12.12
CA ASP A 84 16.68 34.83 13.48
C ASP A 84 15.53 33.82 13.66
N ARG A 85 14.71 33.63 12.63
CA ARG A 85 13.62 32.67 12.66
C ARG A 85 13.33 32.14 11.26
N LEU A 86 13.65 30.87 11.07
CA LEU A 86 13.30 30.08 9.90
C LEU A 86 12.23 29.07 10.30
N GLU A 87 11.06 29.18 9.70
CA GLU A 87 9.97 28.21 9.80
C GLU A 87 10.04 27.32 8.55
N LEU A 88 10.12 26.01 8.75
CA LEU A 88 10.10 25.00 7.70
C LEU A 88 8.80 24.22 7.84
N LEU A 89 8.01 24.18 6.79
CA LEU A 89 6.78 23.40 6.71
C LEU A 89 6.97 22.31 5.65
N LEU A 90 6.77 21.07 6.04
CA LEU A 90 6.74 19.94 5.12
C LEU A 90 5.35 19.88 4.48
N ASP A 91 5.28 20.13 3.18
CA ASP A 91 4.05 19.95 2.41
C ASP A 91 3.94 18.47 2.01
N LEU A 92 3.09 17.73 2.73
CA LEU A 92 2.97 16.28 2.59
C LEU A 92 1.67 15.89 1.90
N PRO A 93 1.70 14.89 1.01
CA PRO A 93 0.49 14.38 0.39
C PRO A 93 -0.40 13.70 1.43
N LYS A 94 -1.71 13.66 1.15
CA LYS A 94 -2.68 12.93 1.97
C LYS A 94 -2.24 11.48 2.15
N GLY A 95 -2.19 11.01 3.39
CA GLY A 95 -1.76 9.66 3.74
C GLY A 95 -0.31 9.55 4.20
N VAL A 96 0.46 10.64 4.19
CA VAL A 96 1.79 10.72 4.82
C VAL A 96 1.70 11.70 6.00
N GLU A 97 2.13 11.24 7.16
CA GLU A 97 2.14 12.02 8.40
C GLU A 97 3.57 12.16 8.92
N VAL A 98 3.83 13.20 9.72
CA VAL A 98 5.10 13.37 10.44
C VAL A 98 4.87 13.15 11.93
N GLU A 99 5.70 12.32 12.55
CA GLU A 99 5.73 12.21 14.01
C GLU A 99 6.30 13.50 14.62
N GLY A 100 5.49 14.20 15.43
CA GLY A 100 5.90 15.44 16.10
C GLY A 100 5.50 16.74 15.39
N GLY A 101 4.81 16.65 14.25
CA GLY A 101 4.28 17.80 13.50
C GLY A 101 5.04 18.07 12.20
N ASP A 102 4.36 18.70 11.26
CA ASP A 102 4.85 19.04 9.91
C ASP A 102 5.62 20.37 9.85
N ALA A 103 5.64 21.13 10.94
CA ALA A 103 6.29 22.43 11.03
C ALA A 103 7.42 22.46 12.07
N VAL A 104 8.60 22.94 11.67
CA VAL A 104 9.76 23.11 12.54
C VAL A 104 10.26 24.55 12.46
N ALA A 105 10.53 25.17 13.61
CA ALA A 105 11.14 26.50 13.67
C ALA A 105 12.57 26.43 14.21
N VAL A 106 13.52 27.01 13.49
CA VAL A 106 14.94 27.05 13.88
C VAL A 106 15.52 28.46 13.76
N ARG A 107 16.62 28.68 14.48
CA ARG A 107 17.52 29.82 14.28
C ARG A 107 18.81 29.31 13.69
N LEU A 108 19.42 30.09 12.80
CA LEU A 108 20.68 29.75 12.15
C LEU A 108 21.64 30.94 12.21
N ARG A 109 22.89 30.69 12.59
CA ARG A 109 23.98 31.65 12.46
C ARG A 109 24.53 31.66 11.03
N ALA A 110 25.28 32.69 10.69
CA ALA A 110 25.93 32.77 9.38
C ALA A 110 26.90 31.60 9.20
N GLY A 111 26.76 30.87 8.10
CA GLY A 111 27.54 29.67 7.79
C GLY A 111 27.16 28.43 8.58
N GLU A 112 26.15 28.48 9.46
CA GLU A 112 25.68 27.32 10.22
C GLU A 112 24.93 26.35 9.30
N GLU A 113 25.27 25.07 9.43
CA GLU A 113 24.53 23.95 8.86
C GLU A 113 23.82 23.22 10.00
N ARG A 114 22.53 22.93 9.79
CA ARG A 114 21.70 22.26 10.78
C ARG A 114 20.90 21.15 10.15
N THR A 115 21.05 19.95 10.70
CA THR A 115 20.27 18.77 10.34
C THR A 115 19.10 18.62 11.28
N ILE A 116 17.89 18.51 10.72
CA ILE A 116 16.64 18.33 11.45
C ILE A 116 16.13 16.92 11.11
N PRO A 117 16.19 15.96 12.04
CA PRO A 117 15.61 14.65 11.83
C PRO A 117 14.09 14.74 11.86
N VAL A 118 13.45 14.04 10.94
CA VAL A 118 12.00 13.97 10.75
C VAL A 118 11.63 12.50 10.57
N ARG A 119 10.52 12.06 11.14
CA ARG A 119 10.05 10.70 10.98
C ARG A 119 8.71 10.70 10.28
N LEU A 120 8.69 10.20 9.04
CA LEU A 120 7.50 10.09 8.20
C LEU A 120 6.80 8.77 8.49
N ARG A 121 5.47 8.75 8.43
CA ARG A 121 4.66 7.53 8.52
C ARG A 121 3.59 7.55 7.44
N CYS A 122 3.57 6.52 6.61
CA CYS A 122 2.50 6.36 5.61
C CYS A 122 1.33 5.61 6.26
N SER A 123 0.18 6.26 6.40
CA SER A 123 -1.03 5.67 6.99
C SER A 123 -1.74 4.67 6.07
N ARG A 124 -1.50 4.78 4.77
CA ARG A 124 -1.99 3.87 3.74
C ARG A 124 -0.85 3.41 2.84
N TRP A 125 -1.00 2.27 2.20
CA TRP A 125 -0.12 1.85 1.10
C TRP A 125 -0.34 2.72 -0.15
N GLY A 126 0.70 2.84 -0.98
CA GLY A 126 0.66 3.63 -2.20
C GLY A 126 2.01 4.20 -2.60
N VAL A 127 1.98 5.04 -3.62
CA VAL A 127 3.15 5.81 -4.07
C VAL A 127 2.90 7.26 -3.69
N TYR A 128 3.82 7.83 -2.92
CA TYR A 128 3.73 9.19 -2.40
C TYR A 128 4.86 10.05 -2.95
N GLU A 129 4.52 11.27 -3.33
CA GLU A 129 5.49 12.29 -3.69
C GLU A 129 5.84 13.12 -2.45
N VAL A 130 7.08 13.00 -1.97
CA VAL A 130 7.57 13.68 -0.76
C VAL A 130 8.76 14.58 -1.09
N GLY A 131 9.01 15.58 -0.25
CA GLY A 131 10.16 16.50 -0.40
C GLY A 131 9.81 17.90 -0.88
N LEU A 132 8.52 18.25 -0.90
CA LEU A 132 8.08 19.63 -0.94
C LEU A 132 8.29 20.24 0.45
N VAL A 133 9.16 21.26 0.53
CA VAL A 133 9.44 21.98 1.78
C VAL A 133 9.20 23.46 1.54
N GLU A 134 8.32 24.06 2.32
CA GLU A 134 8.11 25.50 2.34
C GLU A 134 8.96 26.12 3.45
N ALA A 135 9.79 27.09 3.06
CA ALA A 135 10.65 27.81 3.97
C ALA A 135 10.14 29.24 4.12
N ARG A 136 9.90 29.65 5.36
CA ARG A 136 9.51 31.02 5.70
C ARG A 136 10.51 31.59 6.67
N ALA A 137 11.31 32.55 6.21
CA ALA A 137 12.25 33.28 7.04
C ALA A 137 11.68 34.65 7.43
N ARG A 138 11.93 35.06 8.68
CA ARG A 138 11.58 36.39 9.18
C ARG A 138 12.82 37.12 9.67
N ASP A 139 12.84 38.43 9.47
CA ASP A 139 13.85 39.30 10.04
C ASP A 139 13.66 39.47 11.56
N LEU A 140 14.65 40.05 12.23
CA LEU A 140 14.69 40.25 13.68
C LEU A 140 13.46 41.03 14.20
N PHE A 141 13.00 42.04 13.44
CA PHE A 141 11.84 42.85 13.82
C PHE A 141 10.51 42.27 13.29
N ARG A 142 10.57 41.16 12.54
CA ARG A 142 9.42 40.50 11.89
C ARG A 142 8.62 41.46 11.01
N LEU A 143 9.28 42.41 10.36
CA LEU A 143 8.70 43.37 9.41
C LEU A 143 8.64 42.80 8.00
N VAL A 144 9.60 41.95 7.64
CA VAL A 144 9.75 41.38 6.31
C VAL A 144 9.72 39.87 6.43
N VAL A 145 8.94 39.24 5.55
CA VAL A 145 8.85 37.78 5.42
C VAL A 145 9.41 37.41 4.05
N TRP A 146 10.31 36.43 4.04
CA TRP A 146 10.77 35.79 2.82
C TRP A 146 10.24 34.37 2.79
N GLU A 147 9.60 34.01 1.70
CA GLU A 147 9.04 32.68 1.48
C GLU A 147 9.72 32.03 0.29
N ASP A 148 10.05 30.75 0.41
CA ASP A 148 10.57 29.95 -0.68
C ASP A 148 9.93 28.58 -0.63
N ARG A 149 9.78 27.95 -1.79
CA ARG A 149 9.32 26.57 -1.88
C ARG A 149 10.38 25.75 -2.58
N LEU A 150 10.93 24.78 -1.86
CA LEU A 150 11.82 23.78 -2.43
C LEU A 150 10.98 22.65 -3.03
N SER A 151 11.14 22.43 -4.34
CA SER A 151 10.41 21.39 -5.07
C SER A 151 11.34 20.27 -5.55
N ARG A 152 11.98 19.56 -4.60
CA ARG A 152 12.72 18.33 -4.92
C ARG A 152 11.89 17.12 -4.51
N VAL A 153 10.93 16.81 -5.38
CA VAL A 153 10.03 15.68 -5.19
C VAL A 153 10.78 14.36 -5.37
N ARG A 154 10.53 13.41 -4.46
CA ARG A 154 10.99 12.04 -4.52
C ARG A 154 9.80 11.10 -4.32
N GLU A 155 9.85 9.94 -4.96
CA GLU A 155 8.86 8.89 -4.75
C GLU A 155 9.19 8.09 -3.49
N LEU A 156 8.22 7.97 -2.58
CA LEU A 156 8.22 7.07 -1.44
C LEU A 156 7.13 6.02 -1.63
N LYS A 157 7.52 4.76 -1.83
CA LYS A 157 6.59 3.65 -1.99
C LYS A 157 6.28 3.01 -0.64
N ALA A 158 5.02 3.09 -0.20
CA ALA A 158 4.54 2.39 0.98
C ALA A 158 3.86 1.09 0.57
N TYR A 159 4.44 -0.04 0.96
CA TYR A 159 3.89 -1.37 0.70
C TYR A 159 2.76 -1.71 1.69
N PRO A 160 1.71 -2.42 1.24
CA PRO A 160 0.64 -2.86 2.11
C PRO A 160 1.17 -3.73 3.25
N HIS A 161 0.60 -3.53 4.43
CA HIS A 161 0.86 -4.41 5.55
C HIS A 161 0.38 -5.83 5.21
N SER A 162 1.19 -6.84 5.55
CA SER A 162 0.85 -8.25 5.38
C SER A 162 0.78 -8.94 6.74
N GLU A 163 -0.33 -9.62 7.01
CA GLU A 163 -0.51 -10.43 8.22
C GLU A 163 0.27 -11.75 8.11
N THR A 164 0.62 -12.34 9.25
CA THR A 164 1.22 -13.68 9.28
C THR A 164 0.11 -14.74 9.33
N LEU A 165 -0.03 -15.53 8.26
CA LEU A 165 -0.98 -16.64 8.21
C LEU A 165 -0.33 -17.97 8.62
N THR A 166 -0.97 -18.73 9.50
CA THR A 166 -0.47 -20.07 9.83
C THR A 166 -0.80 -21.06 8.71
N ARG A 167 -2.02 -21.00 8.16
CA ARG A 167 -2.52 -21.91 7.13
C ARG A 167 -3.15 -21.19 5.94
N VAL A 168 -3.10 -21.82 4.76
CA VAL A 168 -3.68 -21.32 3.49
C VAL A 168 -4.28 -22.45 2.67
N LEU A 169 -5.24 -22.15 1.81
CA LEU A 169 -5.95 -23.14 0.99
C LEU A 169 -5.00 -24.00 0.16
N ASP A 170 -5.22 -25.32 0.16
CA ASP A 170 -4.52 -26.22 -0.74
C ASP A 170 -5.28 -26.34 -2.07
N ALA A 171 -4.57 -26.43 -3.20
CA ALA A 171 -5.22 -26.66 -4.49
C ALA A 171 -5.88 -28.04 -4.57
N ALA A 172 -6.88 -28.16 -5.45
CA ALA A 172 -7.49 -29.44 -5.80
C ALA A 172 -6.52 -30.39 -6.51
N GLU A 173 -5.62 -29.85 -7.32
CA GLU A 173 -4.61 -30.61 -8.04
C GLU A 173 -3.26 -29.88 -7.93
N THR A 174 -2.23 -30.57 -7.45
CA THR A 174 -0.85 -30.05 -7.41
C THR A 174 -0.13 -30.46 -8.69
N GLN A 175 0.68 -29.60 -9.32
CA GLN A 175 1.45 -29.96 -10.52
C GLN A 175 2.87 -30.44 -10.16
N ALA A 176 3.43 -31.39 -10.92
CA ALA A 176 4.78 -31.88 -10.68
C ALA A 176 5.81 -30.85 -11.11
N PHE A 177 6.29 -30.05 -10.16
CA PHE A 177 7.42 -29.14 -10.27
C PHE A 177 8.07 -29.01 -8.90
N THR A 178 9.40 -28.91 -8.89
CA THR A 178 10.30 -28.90 -7.72
C THR A 178 9.87 -27.91 -6.61
N GLY A 179 9.08 -28.38 -5.65
CA GLY A 179 9.02 -27.94 -4.25
C GLY A 179 7.96 -28.65 -3.39
N SER A 180 7.76 -28.18 -2.17
CA SER A 180 7.52 -28.96 -0.94
C SER A 180 6.06 -29.34 -0.59
N ALA A 181 5.30 -29.96 -1.50
CA ALA A 181 4.02 -30.58 -1.14
C ALA A 181 3.97 -32.10 -1.47
N VAL A 182 3.63 -32.90 -0.46
CA VAL A 182 3.58 -34.37 -0.54
C VAL A 182 2.30 -34.82 -1.26
N ALA A 183 2.43 -35.29 -2.50
CA ALA A 183 1.34 -35.94 -3.23
C ALA A 183 1.13 -37.40 -2.78
N ARG A 184 -0.11 -37.88 -2.80
CA ARG A 184 -0.53 -39.29 -2.57
C ARG A 184 -0.14 -40.27 -3.70
N VAL A 185 0.72 -39.87 -4.65
CA VAL A 185 1.14 -40.67 -5.80
C VAL A 185 2.67 -40.66 -5.90
N LYS A 186 3.26 -41.87 -5.91
CA LYS A 186 4.71 -42.15 -5.82
C LYS A 186 5.47 -41.67 -7.07
N GLY A 187 6.65 -41.04 -6.92
CA GLY A 187 7.49 -40.59 -8.04
C GLY A 187 8.73 -39.76 -7.65
N ASP A 188 9.67 -39.53 -8.57
CA ASP A 188 10.97 -38.85 -8.37
C ASP A 188 10.84 -37.44 -7.71
N GLY A 189 11.04 -37.32 -6.40
CA GLY A 189 11.36 -36.01 -5.78
C GLY A 189 12.53 -36.06 -4.83
N ILE A 190 12.57 -35.21 -3.80
CA ILE A 190 13.77 -34.99 -2.96
C ILE A 190 13.62 -35.62 -1.57
N GLU A 191 12.42 -35.60 -1.01
CA GLU A 191 12.12 -36.16 0.31
C GLU A 191 12.03 -37.68 0.26
N PHE A 192 12.74 -38.36 1.16
CA PHE A 192 12.72 -39.82 1.27
C PHE A 192 11.31 -40.31 1.63
N ALA A 193 10.75 -41.20 0.79
CA ALA A 193 9.45 -41.78 1.02
C ALA A 193 9.56 -43.17 1.65
N ASP A 194 10.25 -44.08 0.96
CA ASP A 194 10.43 -45.48 1.36
C ASP A 194 11.62 -46.10 0.62
N ILE A 195 11.95 -47.36 0.92
CA ILE A 195 12.92 -48.16 0.19
C ILE A 195 12.18 -49.29 -0.52
N ARG A 196 12.44 -49.47 -1.82
CA ARG A 196 11.96 -50.63 -2.56
C ARG A 196 13.08 -51.36 -3.27
N ASP A 197 12.79 -52.58 -3.71
CA ASP A 197 13.73 -53.37 -4.50
C ASP A 197 14.00 -52.70 -5.86
N TYR A 198 15.25 -52.78 -6.29
CA TYR A 198 15.71 -52.28 -7.57
C TYR A 198 15.07 -53.06 -8.71
N VAL A 199 14.56 -52.35 -9.71
CA VAL A 199 14.04 -52.93 -10.94
C VAL A 199 14.88 -52.42 -12.12
N PRO A 200 15.22 -53.28 -13.11
CA PRO A 200 15.91 -52.84 -14.31
C PRO A 200 15.21 -51.65 -14.98
N GLY A 201 15.91 -50.51 -15.07
CA GLY A 201 15.37 -49.23 -15.53
C GLY A 201 15.46 -48.11 -14.48
N ASP A 202 15.67 -48.47 -13.21
CA ASP A 202 15.92 -47.50 -12.14
C ASP A 202 17.26 -46.79 -12.31
N ARG A 203 17.29 -45.51 -11.96
CA ARG A 203 18.51 -44.68 -12.08
C ARG A 203 19.53 -45.12 -11.03
N LEU A 204 20.80 -45.29 -11.41
CA LEU A 204 21.86 -45.66 -10.45
C LEU A 204 21.99 -44.68 -9.27
N ARG A 205 21.67 -43.39 -9.48
CA ARG A 205 21.69 -42.36 -8.43
C ARG A 205 20.61 -42.52 -7.36
N SER A 206 19.56 -43.32 -7.61
CA SER A 206 18.53 -43.60 -6.61
C SER A 206 18.84 -44.84 -5.78
N ILE A 207 19.89 -45.61 -6.11
CA ILE A 207 20.34 -46.75 -5.30
C ILE A 207 20.80 -46.25 -3.92
N ASN A 208 20.23 -46.84 -2.88
CA ASN A 208 20.69 -46.61 -1.53
C ASN A 208 21.85 -47.57 -1.25
N TRP A 209 23.07 -47.13 -1.54
CA TRP A 209 24.28 -47.95 -1.36
C TRP A 209 24.47 -48.43 0.07
N ARG A 210 24.08 -47.62 1.07
CA ARG A 210 24.22 -47.95 2.50
C ARG A 210 23.24 -49.05 2.94
N ALA A 211 22.01 -49.02 2.42
CA ALA A 211 21.00 -50.06 2.68
C ALA A 211 21.27 -51.33 1.86
N SER A 212 21.69 -51.17 0.60
CA SER A 212 22.05 -52.29 -0.28
C SER A 212 23.27 -53.05 0.24
N ALA A 213 24.25 -52.38 0.84
CA ALA A 213 25.42 -53.04 1.46
C ALA A 213 25.07 -53.96 2.65
N ARG A 214 23.84 -53.88 3.19
CA ARG A 214 23.35 -54.71 4.31
C ARG A 214 22.32 -55.75 3.87
N ARG A 215 22.05 -55.84 2.56
CA ARG A 215 21.09 -56.77 1.95
C ARG A 215 21.79 -57.52 0.80
N THR A 216 21.22 -58.64 0.38
CA THR A 216 21.69 -59.40 -0.79
C THR A 216 21.31 -58.73 -2.10
N ASP A 217 20.22 -57.95 -2.10
CA ASP A 217 19.65 -57.31 -3.29
C ASP A 217 19.81 -55.79 -3.26
N LEU A 218 19.89 -55.19 -4.46
CA LEU A 218 19.93 -53.74 -4.62
C LEU A 218 18.58 -53.13 -4.25
N VAL A 219 18.63 -52.04 -3.47
CA VAL A 219 17.44 -51.28 -3.11
C VAL A 219 17.57 -49.82 -3.50
N VAL A 220 16.46 -49.22 -3.91
CA VAL A 220 16.39 -47.81 -4.33
C VAL A 220 15.57 -47.00 -3.33
N ASN A 221 16.00 -45.76 -3.10
CA ASN A 221 15.22 -44.78 -2.36
C ASN A 221 14.04 -44.32 -3.23
N GLU A 222 12.82 -44.66 -2.84
CA GLU A 222 11.64 -43.94 -3.30
C GLU A 222 11.65 -42.56 -2.64
N ARG A 223 11.33 -41.54 -3.42
CA ARG A 223 11.19 -40.18 -2.93
C ARG A 223 9.75 -39.71 -3.20
N TYR A 224 9.24 -38.73 -2.46
CA TYR A 224 7.98 -38.08 -2.80
C TYR A 224 8.25 -37.02 -3.88
N PRO A 225 7.48 -36.99 -4.98
CA PRO A 225 7.64 -35.97 -5.99
C PRO A 225 7.27 -34.63 -5.37
N GLU A 226 8.24 -33.72 -5.38
CA GLU A 226 8.04 -32.34 -5.01
C GLU A 226 7.05 -31.70 -6.01
N ARG A 227 5.91 -31.20 -5.53
CA ARG A 227 4.88 -30.51 -6.33
C ARG A 227 4.63 -29.10 -5.80
N ASN A 228 4.77 -28.09 -6.65
CA ASN A 228 4.33 -26.71 -6.38
C ASN A 228 2.96 -26.46 -6.98
N THR A 229 2.13 -25.74 -6.24
CA THR A 229 0.84 -25.28 -6.73
C THR A 229 1.02 -23.99 -7.51
N ASP A 230 0.38 -23.89 -8.68
CA ASP A 230 0.17 -22.59 -9.32
C ASP A 230 -1.03 -21.93 -8.64
N VAL A 231 -0.78 -20.87 -7.88
CA VAL A 231 -1.79 -20.03 -7.24
C VAL A 231 -1.88 -18.73 -8.02
N VAL A 232 -3.09 -18.33 -8.38
CA VAL A 232 -3.34 -17.01 -8.99
C VAL A 232 -4.26 -16.23 -8.08
N LEU A 233 -3.74 -15.10 -7.61
CA LEU A 233 -4.54 -14.09 -6.91
C LEU A 233 -5.27 -13.27 -7.97
N PHE A 234 -6.59 -13.31 -7.94
CA PHE A 234 -7.46 -12.61 -8.88
C PHE A 234 -8.12 -11.44 -8.16
N VAL A 235 -7.57 -10.24 -8.39
CA VAL A 235 -7.88 -9.02 -7.66
C VAL A 235 -8.90 -8.20 -8.42
N ASP A 236 -10.03 -7.89 -7.78
CA ASP A 236 -11.02 -6.96 -8.29
C ASP A 236 -10.62 -5.52 -7.97
N SER A 237 -10.44 -4.72 -9.02
CA SER A 237 -10.17 -3.28 -8.90
C SER A 237 -11.21 -2.42 -9.63
N PHE A 238 -12.37 -2.98 -10.00
CA PHE A 238 -13.44 -2.23 -10.67
C PHE A 238 -14.16 -1.25 -9.75
N ALA A 239 -14.40 -1.67 -8.51
CA ALA A 239 -15.15 -0.91 -7.54
C ALA A 239 -14.34 -0.79 -6.25
N ASP A 240 -14.34 0.42 -5.69
CA ASP A 240 -13.80 0.67 -4.36
C ASP A 240 -14.84 1.38 -3.50
N LEU A 241 -15.50 0.63 -2.63
CA LEU A 241 -16.31 1.19 -1.57
C LEU A 241 -15.40 1.56 -0.40
N ARG A 242 -15.57 2.76 0.12
CA ARG A 242 -14.72 3.29 1.18
C ARG A 242 -15.47 4.24 2.11
N ASP A 243 -15.05 4.27 3.35
CA ASP A 243 -15.34 5.31 4.32
C ASP A 243 -14.05 6.04 4.72
N GLU A 244 -14.03 6.76 5.84
CA GLU A 244 -12.84 7.48 6.31
C GLU A 244 -11.71 6.57 6.79
N SER A 245 -12.02 5.32 7.18
CA SER A 245 -11.09 4.40 7.85
C SER A 245 -10.74 3.17 7.01
N ARG A 246 -11.62 2.74 6.11
CA ARG A 246 -11.51 1.46 5.40
C ARG A 246 -11.93 1.58 3.94
N SER A 247 -11.33 0.75 3.09
CA SER A 247 -11.60 0.66 1.66
C SER A 247 -11.56 -0.79 1.22
N THR A 248 -12.54 -1.21 0.41
CA THR A 248 -12.57 -2.57 -0.13
C THR A 248 -11.36 -2.88 -1.00
N LEU A 249 -10.84 -1.89 -1.74
CA LEU A 249 -9.63 -2.04 -2.54
C LEU A 249 -8.39 -2.20 -1.65
N ASP A 250 -8.31 -1.41 -0.56
CA ASP A 250 -7.19 -1.52 0.38
C ASP A 250 -7.14 -2.91 1.02
N ASP A 251 -8.29 -3.41 1.47
CA ASP A 251 -8.43 -4.75 2.01
C ASP A 251 -8.07 -5.82 0.97
N THR A 252 -8.55 -5.66 -0.26
CA THR A 252 -8.22 -6.56 -1.38
C THR A 252 -6.70 -6.65 -1.58
N VAL A 253 -6.01 -5.51 -1.57
CA VAL A 253 -4.55 -5.43 -1.75
C VAL A 253 -3.81 -6.01 -0.55
N ARG A 254 -4.23 -5.72 0.69
CA ARG A 254 -3.65 -6.30 1.91
C ARG A 254 -3.82 -7.81 1.97
N ALA A 255 -5.01 -8.33 1.67
CA ALA A 255 -5.25 -9.77 1.60
C ALA A 255 -4.44 -10.42 0.48
N SER A 256 -4.28 -9.76 -0.67
CA SER A 256 -3.42 -10.24 -1.76
C SER A 256 -1.96 -10.32 -1.33
N ALA A 257 -1.42 -9.28 -0.68
CA ALA A 257 -0.04 -9.26 -0.20
C ALA A 257 0.22 -10.33 0.86
N THR A 258 -0.73 -10.51 1.78
CA THR A 258 -0.74 -11.56 2.82
C THR A 258 -0.73 -12.96 2.19
N LEU A 259 -1.65 -13.26 1.28
CA LEU A 259 -1.72 -14.56 0.60
C LEU A 259 -0.48 -14.81 -0.27
N ALA A 260 -0.03 -13.81 -1.03
CA ALA A 260 1.16 -13.91 -1.87
C ALA A 260 2.39 -14.26 -1.05
N THR A 261 2.61 -13.55 0.06
CA THR A 261 3.74 -13.79 0.98
C THR A 261 3.67 -15.23 1.50
N ARG A 262 2.51 -15.66 1.99
CA ARG A 262 2.36 -17.00 2.59
C ARG A 262 2.53 -18.14 1.59
N TYR A 263 1.99 -18.03 0.38
CA TYR A 263 2.19 -19.05 -0.65
C TYR A 263 3.64 -19.10 -1.14
N LEU A 264 4.31 -17.95 -1.28
CA LEU A 264 5.72 -17.92 -1.67
C LEU A 264 6.63 -18.52 -0.59
N GLU A 265 6.33 -18.33 0.70
CA GLU A 265 7.03 -19.00 1.80
C GLU A 265 6.88 -20.53 1.75
N ARG A 266 5.71 -21.01 1.33
CA ARG A 266 5.44 -22.43 1.04
C ARG A 266 6.11 -22.93 -0.24
N ARG A 267 6.85 -22.06 -0.95
CA ARG A 267 7.46 -22.33 -2.26
C ARG A 267 6.44 -22.65 -3.36
N ASP A 268 5.19 -22.23 -3.20
CA ASP A 268 4.19 -22.30 -4.27
C ASP A 268 4.47 -21.21 -5.32
N ARG A 269 4.02 -21.44 -6.56
CA ARG A 269 4.13 -20.47 -7.64
C ARG A 269 2.95 -19.51 -7.56
N VAL A 270 3.23 -18.23 -7.31
CA VAL A 270 2.17 -17.22 -7.16
C VAL A 270 2.16 -16.29 -8.36
N GLY A 271 1.02 -16.18 -9.02
CA GLY A 271 0.71 -15.17 -10.02
C GLY A 271 -0.36 -14.21 -9.51
N LEU A 272 -0.54 -13.11 -10.25
CA LEU A 272 -1.52 -12.08 -9.96
C LEU A 272 -2.24 -11.71 -11.24
N VAL A 273 -3.54 -11.49 -11.16
CA VAL A 273 -4.34 -10.86 -12.19
C VAL A 273 -5.16 -9.77 -11.50
N ALA A 274 -4.79 -8.52 -11.72
CA ALA A 274 -5.58 -7.37 -11.30
C ALA A 274 -6.53 -6.99 -12.43
N PHE A 275 -7.82 -7.02 -12.15
CA PHE A 275 -8.88 -6.87 -13.13
C PHE A 275 -9.83 -5.75 -12.74
N GLY A 276 -9.82 -4.73 -13.57
CA GLY A 276 -10.52 -3.48 -13.39
C GLY A 276 -10.41 -2.67 -14.68
N GLY A 277 -10.08 -1.39 -14.57
CA GLY A 277 -9.91 -0.50 -15.72
C GLY A 277 -8.80 -0.98 -16.65
N VAL A 278 -7.63 -1.34 -16.11
CA VAL A 278 -6.55 -1.94 -16.89
C VAL A 278 -6.29 -3.35 -16.39
N LEU A 279 -6.34 -4.33 -17.30
CA LEU A 279 -5.95 -5.71 -16.98
C LEU A 279 -4.44 -5.78 -16.84
N ARG A 280 -3.96 -6.00 -15.60
CA ARG A 280 -2.56 -6.26 -15.30
C ARG A 280 -2.42 -7.69 -14.84
N TRP A 281 -1.39 -8.39 -15.30
CA TRP A 281 -1.13 -9.74 -14.84
C TRP A 281 0.36 -10.05 -14.74
N LEU A 282 0.66 -10.92 -13.79
CA LEU A 282 1.97 -11.51 -13.58
C LEU A 282 1.83 -13.03 -13.57
N ARG A 283 2.60 -13.70 -14.43
CA ARG A 283 2.60 -15.17 -14.47
C ARG A 283 3.11 -15.76 -13.15
N PRO A 284 2.62 -16.95 -12.75
CA PRO A 284 3.10 -17.59 -11.54
C PRO A 284 4.61 -17.83 -11.53
N GLY A 285 5.26 -17.36 -10.48
CA GLY A 285 6.69 -17.49 -10.23
C GLY A 285 6.95 -17.74 -8.75
N MET A 286 8.21 -17.88 -8.35
CA MET A 286 8.60 -18.18 -6.97
C MET A 286 9.70 -17.25 -6.48
N GLY A 287 9.93 -17.31 -5.17
CA GLY A 287 11.08 -16.70 -4.52
C GLY A 287 10.96 -15.18 -4.33
N PRO A 288 12.02 -14.55 -3.80
CA PRO A 288 12.00 -13.15 -3.40
C PRO A 288 11.74 -12.18 -4.56
N SER A 289 12.29 -12.44 -5.74
CA SER A 289 12.06 -11.60 -6.91
C SER A 289 10.61 -11.62 -7.36
N GLN A 290 9.91 -12.76 -7.22
CA GLN A 290 8.48 -12.82 -7.50
C GLN A 290 7.68 -12.02 -6.46
N ARG A 291 8.03 -12.13 -5.17
CA ARG A 291 7.39 -11.35 -4.11
C ARG A 291 7.42 -9.85 -4.42
N PHE A 292 8.60 -9.35 -4.81
CA PHE A 292 8.78 -7.95 -5.17
C PHE A 292 7.90 -7.54 -6.37
N ARG A 293 7.91 -8.33 -7.46
CA ARG A 293 7.06 -8.04 -8.64
C ARG A 293 5.57 -8.07 -8.33
N LEU A 294 5.11 -8.98 -7.48
CA LEU A 294 3.71 -9.05 -7.05
C LEU A 294 3.31 -7.79 -6.30
N ILE A 295 4.12 -7.37 -5.33
CA ILE A 295 3.84 -6.18 -4.51
C ILE A 295 3.84 -4.90 -5.37
N GLU A 296 4.82 -4.73 -6.26
CA GLU A 296 4.84 -3.59 -7.20
C GLU A 296 3.61 -3.57 -8.11
N THR A 297 3.19 -4.73 -8.64
CA THR A 297 1.97 -4.82 -9.46
C THR A 297 0.71 -4.48 -8.66
N LEU A 298 0.65 -4.86 -7.38
CA LEU A 298 -0.44 -4.50 -6.47
C LEU A 298 -0.48 -2.99 -6.21
N LEU A 299 0.68 -2.34 -6.00
CA LEU A 299 0.74 -0.88 -5.82
C LEU A 299 0.20 -0.14 -7.05
N GLU A 300 0.57 -0.56 -8.26
CA GLU A 300 0.08 0.03 -9.51
C GLU A 300 -1.43 -0.14 -9.72
N THR A 301 -2.07 -1.08 -9.01
CA THR A 301 -3.50 -1.34 -9.13
C THR A 301 -4.34 -0.22 -8.49
N GLY A 302 -3.82 0.48 -7.48
CA GLY A 302 -4.52 1.56 -6.77
C GLY A 302 -4.31 2.99 -7.30
N VAL A 303 -3.36 3.19 -8.22
CA VAL A 303 -2.86 4.52 -8.61
C VAL A 303 -3.67 5.17 -9.73
N ALA A 304 -4.48 4.41 -10.48
CA ALA A 304 -5.23 4.96 -11.61
C ALA A 304 -6.74 5.09 -11.28
N PRO A 305 -7.37 6.26 -11.50
CA PRO A 305 -8.83 6.35 -11.51
C PRO A 305 -9.37 5.44 -12.62
N THR A 306 -10.06 4.38 -12.22
CA THR A 306 -10.49 3.22 -13.01
C THR A 306 -11.60 3.51 -14.05
N TYR A 307 -11.63 4.72 -14.63
CA TYR A 307 -12.69 5.15 -15.55
C TYR A 307 -12.27 5.19 -17.03
N ILE A 308 -10.99 4.94 -17.34
CA ILE A 308 -10.44 5.28 -18.67
C ILE A 308 -10.55 4.13 -19.70
N TRP A 309 -10.74 2.88 -19.29
CA TRP A 309 -10.82 1.75 -20.23
C TRP A 309 -12.02 0.84 -19.90
N ARG A 310 -13.00 0.81 -20.81
CA ARG A 310 -14.34 0.23 -20.60
C ARG A 310 -14.51 -1.20 -21.14
N ASP A 311 -13.51 -1.75 -21.85
CA ASP A 311 -13.73 -2.90 -22.74
C ASP A 311 -13.10 -4.22 -22.27
N VAL A 312 -12.59 -4.32 -21.03
CA VAL A 312 -12.07 -5.60 -20.55
C VAL A 312 -13.19 -6.45 -19.94
N ASP A 313 -13.86 -7.22 -20.80
CA ASP A 313 -14.95 -8.13 -20.39
C ASP A 313 -14.50 -9.58 -20.14
N LEU A 314 -13.27 -9.92 -20.56
CA LEU A 314 -12.80 -11.30 -20.59
C LEU A 314 -11.31 -11.39 -20.27
N ILE A 315 -10.93 -12.40 -19.47
CA ILE A 315 -9.54 -12.79 -19.26
C ILE A 315 -9.12 -13.75 -20.37
N PRO A 316 -8.12 -13.41 -21.21
CA PRO A 316 -7.57 -14.32 -22.20
C PRO A 316 -7.18 -15.68 -21.61
N ALA A 317 -7.46 -16.76 -22.35
CA ALA A 317 -7.34 -18.12 -21.82
C ALA A 317 -5.92 -18.49 -21.35
N ARG A 318 -4.89 -17.84 -21.91
CA ARG A 318 -3.47 -18.12 -21.68
C ARG A 318 -2.87 -17.40 -20.46
N ILE A 319 -3.63 -16.56 -19.76
CA ILE A 319 -3.13 -15.82 -18.59
C ILE A 319 -3.00 -16.74 -17.38
N LEU A 320 -3.95 -17.66 -17.19
CA LEU A 320 -4.00 -18.57 -16.06
C LEU A 320 -3.43 -19.94 -16.45
N PRO A 321 -2.45 -20.48 -15.72
CA PRO A 321 -1.98 -21.84 -15.95
C PRO A 321 -3.10 -22.87 -15.74
N PRO A 322 -3.11 -23.98 -16.48
CA PRO A 322 -4.11 -25.02 -16.29
C PRO A 322 -4.03 -25.56 -14.86
N LYS A 323 -5.20 -25.82 -14.25
CA LYS A 323 -5.33 -26.38 -12.89
C LYS A 323 -4.82 -25.47 -11.76
N ALA A 324 -4.57 -24.19 -12.04
CA ALA A 324 -4.21 -23.23 -11.00
C ALA A 324 -5.36 -23.07 -10.00
N LEU A 325 -5.00 -22.90 -8.71
CA LEU A 325 -5.92 -22.41 -7.68
C LEU A 325 -6.10 -20.91 -7.91
N VAL A 326 -7.31 -20.51 -8.26
CA VAL A 326 -7.67 -19.10 -8.43
C VAL A 326 -8.36 -18.63 -7.16
N ILE A 327 -7.75 -17.67 -6.48
CA ILE A 327 -8.33 -17.02 -5.29
C ILE A 327 -8.76 -15.63 -5.71
N ALA A 328 -10.07 -15.45 -5.86
CA ALA A 328 -10.67 -14.18 -6.21
C ALA A 328 -10.90 -13.35 -4.95
N LEU A 329 -10.37 -12.12 -4.92
CA LEU A 329 -10.53 -11.15 -3.86
C LEU A 329 -11.37 -10.00 -4.41
N THR A 330 -12.61 -9.88 -3.95
CA THR A 330 -13.60 -9.00 -4.57
C THR A 330 -14.71 -8.59 -3.60
N PRO A 331 -15.20 -7.33 -3.65
CA PRO A 331 -16.40 -6.95 -2.94
C PRO A 331 -17.70 -7.45 -3.63
N LEU A 332 -17.61 -8.15 -4.76
CA LEU A 332 -18.74 -8.67 -5.54
C LEU A 332 -19.76 -7.57 -5.88
N VAL A 333 -19.27 -6.40 -6.28
CA VAL A 333 -20.11 -5.24 -6.63
C VAL A 333 -20.22 -5.11 -8.15
N ASP A 334 -19.11 -5.29 -8.88
CA ASP A 334 -19.13 -5.13 -10.33
C ASP A 334 -19.60 -6.42 -11.06
N PRO A 335 -20.66 -6.35 -11.89
CA PRO A 335 -21.16 -7.51 -12.62
C PRO A 335 -20.15 -8.15 -13.60
N ARG A 336 -19.18 -7.38 -14.13
CA ARG A 336 -18.17 -7.90 -15.07
C ARG A 336 -17.21 -8.86 -14.37
N PHE A 337 -16.82 -8.54 -13.14
CA PHE A 337 -16.01 -9.44 -12.31
C PHE A 337 -16.78 -10.73 -12.01
N VAL A 338 -18.06 -10.60 -11.62
CA VAL A 338 -18.95 -11.75 -11.36
C VAL A 338 -19.09 -12.66 -12.58
N LYS A 339 -19.34 -12.10 -13.77
CA LYS A 339 -19.41 -12.86 -15.04
C LYS A 339 -18.10 -13.59 -15.31
N THR A 340 -16.97 -12.95 -15.02
CA THR A 340 -15.64 -13.55 -15.18
C THR A 340 -15.42 -14.72 -14.23
N LEU A 341 -15.86 -14.64 -12.97
CA LEU A 341 -15.83 -15.76 -12.03
C LEU A 341 -16.62 -16.97 -12.55
N GLN A 342 -17.82 -16.75 -13.10
CA GLN A 342 -18.64 -17.79 -13.70
C GLN A 342 -17.94 -18.44 -14.90
N ASN A 343 -17.31 -17.63 -15.76
CA ASN A 343 -16.54 -18.12 -16.91
C ASN A 343 -15.32 -18.95 -16.48
N LEU A 344 -14.59 -18.52 -15.45
CA LEU A 344 -13.47 -19.29 -14.90
C LEU A 344 -13.94 -20.62 -14.32
N ARG A 345 -15.08 -20.63 -13.63
CA ARG A 345 -15.66 -21.87 -13.11
C ARG A 345 -16.10 -22.81 -14.23
N ALA A 346 -16.75 -22.30 -15.26
CA ALA A 346 -17.16 -23.09 -16.45
C ALA A 346 -15.96 -23.69 -17.20
N ARG A 347 -14.81 -23.02 -17.18
CA ARG A 347 -13.53 -23.52 -17.72
C ARG A 347 -12.83 -24.56 -16.84
N GLY A 348 -13.41 -24.91 -15.68
CA GLY A 348 -12.91 -25.97 -14.81
C GLY A 348 -11.80 -25.54 -13.84
N PHE A 349 -11.56 -24.24 -13.63
CA PHE A 349 -10.58 -23.79 -12.63
C PHE A 349 -11.04 -24.12 -11.20
N ASP A 350 -10.05 -24.36 -10.34
CA ASP A 350 -10.25 -24.46 -8.89
C ASP A 350 -10.43 -23.05 -8.33
N LEU A 351 -11.68 -22.59 -8.30
CA LEU A 351 -12.03 -21.22 -7.95
C LEU A 351 -12.53 -21.12 -6.51
N VAL A 352 -11.93 -20.18 -5.77
CA VAL A 352 -12.36 -19.73 -4.46
C VAL A 352 -12.61 -18.23 -4.51
N VAL A 353 -13.64 -17.77 -3.83
CA VAL A 353 -13.95 -16.34 -3.66
C VAL A 353 -13.81 -15.96 -2.20
N VAL A 354 -12.97 -14.97 -1.93
CA VAL A 354 -12.93 -14.24 -0.67
C VAL A 354 -13.67 -12.93 -0.92
N GLU A 355 -14.92 -12.88 -0.44
CA GLU A 355 -15.78 -11.71 -0.52
C GLU A 355 -15.30 -10.67 0.50
N ILE A 356 -14.78 -9.55 0.00
CA ILE A 356 -14.39 -8.40 0.82
C ILE A 356 -15.66 -7.68 1.23
N ASP A 357 -15.98 -7.70 2.52
CA ASP A 357 -17.26 -7.24 3.04
C ASP A 357 -17.52 -5.76 2.74
N PRO A 358 -18.47 -5.44 1.83
CA PRO A 358 -18.81 -4.05 1.52
C PRO A 358 -19.96 -3.53 2.37
N VAL A 359 -20.64 -4.39 3.15
CA VAL A 359 -21.88 -4.02 3.86
C VAL A 359 -21.61 -2.99 4.95
N GLY A 360 -20.48 -3.14 5.66
CA GLY A 360 -20.06 -2.18 6.68
C GLY A 360 -19.70 -0.79 6.14
N LEU A 361 -19.50 -0.67 4.82
CA LEU A 361 -19.06 0.56 4.14
C LEU A 361 -20.21 1.29 3.45
N VAL A 362 -21.44 0.76 3.51
CA VAL A 362 -22.62 1.33 2.87
C VAL A 362 -23.67 1.62 3.93
N GLU A 363 -23.97 2.89 4.12
CA GLU A 363 -25.05 3.30 5.01
C GLU A 363 -26.43 3.07 4.36
N PRO A 364 -27.44 2.61 5.12
CA PRO A 364 -28.79 2.32 4.61
C PRO A 364 -29.60 3.55 4.17
N GLY A 365 -29.05 4.77 4.32
CA GLY A 365 -29.74 6.03 4.09
C GLY A 365 -30.81 6.36 5.14
N ARG A 366 -31.30 7.60 5.11
CA ARG A 366 -32.28 8.12 6.09
C ARG A 366 -33.72 8.04 5.58
N ARG A 367 -33.93 8.11 4.26
CA ARG A 367 -35.27 8.09 3.65
C ARG A 367 -35.79 6.66 3.54
N GLU A 368 -37.11 6.50 3.42
CA GLU A 368 -37.73 5.17 3.25
C GLU A 368 -37.27 4.45 1.98
N LEU A 369 -37.21 5.18 0.87
CA LEU A 369 -36.78 4.62 -0.42
C LEU A 369 -35.30 4.20 -0.41
N GLU A 370 -34.44 4.94 0.30
CA GLU A 370 -33.02 4.57 0.50
C GLU A 370 -32.90 3.29 1.34
N ARG A 371 -33.66 3.18 2.43
CA ARG A 371 -33.69 1.96 3.26
C ARG A 371 -34.23 0.75 2.49
N LEU A 372 -35.21 0.94 1.61
CA LEU A 372 -35.70 -0.11 0.72
C LEU A 372 -34.64 -0.53 -0.29
N ALA A 373 -33.97 0.42 -0.94
CA ALA A 373 -32.89 0.16 -1.88
C ALA A 373 -31.73 -0.61 -1.20
N TYR A 374 -31.35 -0.23 0.01
CA TYR A 374 -30.35 -0.95 0.80
C TYR A 374 -30.77 -2.40 1.10
N ARG A 375 -32.03 -2.63 1.49
CA ARG A 375 -32.56 -3.98 1.73
C ARG A 375 -32.58 -4.82 0.44
N LEU A 376 -32.99 -4.24 -0.68
CA LEU A 376 -32.95 -4.90 -1.98
C LEU A 376 -31.51 -5.28 -2.36
N TRP A 377 -30.57 -4.36 -2.19
CA TRP A 377 -29.15 -4.62 -2.42
C TRP A 377 -28.63 -5.77 -1.55
N LEU A 378 -28.96 -5.80 -0.25
CA LEU A 378 -28.60 -6.93 0.62
C LEU A 378 -29.18 -8.27 0.14
N LEU A 379 -30.42 -8.28 -0.37
CA LEU A 379 -31.03 -9.47 -0.93
C LEU A 379 -30.33 -9.93 -2.21
N ASP A 380 -30.04 -9.01 -3.13
CA ASP A 380 -29.31 -9.30 -4.37
C ASP A 380 -27.93 -9.91 -4.09
N ARG A 381 -27.23 -9.41 -3.06
CA ARG A 381 -25.96 -10.00 -2.61
C ARG A 381 -26.10 -11.43 -2.13
N ARG A 382 -27.12 -11.74 -1.33
CA ARG A 382 -27.39 -13.12 -0.88
C ARG A 382 -27.72 -14.05 -2.06
N VAL A 383 -28.49 -13.55 -3.03
CA VAL A 383 -28.82 -14.29 -4.26
C VAL A 383 -27.56 -14.56 -5.08
N LEU A 384 -26.68 -13.57 -5.22
CA LEU A 384 -25.41 -13.70 -5.91
C LEU A 384 -24.51 -14.75 -5.26
N ARG A 385 -24.34 -14.68 -3.93
CA ARG A 385 -23.57 -15.66 -3.15
C ARG A 385 -24.11 -17.08 -3.35
N SER A 386 -25.41 -17.27 -3.18
CA SER A 386 -26.07 -18.57 -3.41
C SER A 386 -25.92 -19.08 -4.84
N ARG A 387 -25.90 -18.18 -5.83
CA ARG A 387 -25.64 -18.56 -7.24
C ARG A 387 -24.21 -19.08 -7.42
N LEU A 388 -23.21 -18.43 -6.84
CA LEU A 388 -21.81 -18.89 -6.90
C LEU A 388 -21.61 -20.23 -6.18
N GLU A 389 -22.20 -20.39 -4.99
CA GLU A 389 -22.16 -21.65 -4.23
C GLU A 389 -22.79 -22.82 -5.01
N ARG A 390 -23.91 -22.59 -5.71
CA ARG A 390 -24.53 -23.61 -6.59
C ARG A 390 -23.66 -24.01 -7.77
N LEU A 391 -22.77 -23.13 -8.22
CA LEU A 391 -21.74 -23.46 -9.23
C LEU A 391 -20.55 -24.21 -8.62
N GLY A 392 -20.60 -24.51 -7.31
CA GLY A 392 -19.55 -25.18 -6.56
C GLY A 392 -18.33 -24.30 -6.30
N VAL A 393 -18.52 -22.98 -6.25
CA VAL A 393 -17.48 -22.02 -5.85
C VAL A 393 -17.52 -21.87 -4.34
N GLY A 394 -16.40 -22.15 -3.67
CA GLY A 394 -16.28 -21.89 -2.24
C GLY A 394 -16.15 -20.39 -2.01
N ILE A 395 -17.07 -19.82 -1.25
CA ILE A 395 -17.11 -18.39 -0.93
C ILE A 395 -17.09 -18.21 0.59
N ALA A 396 -16.21 -17.31 1.05
CA ALA A 396 -16.20 -16.85 2.43
C ALA A 396 -16.15 -15.34 2.48
N ARG A 397 -16.74 -14.77 3.53
CA ARG A 397 -16.76 -13.33 3.73
C ARG A 397 -15.61 -12.94 4.66
N TRP A 398 -14.87 -11.92 4.27
CA TRP A 398 -13.78 -11.35 5.07
C TRP A 398 -13.96 -9.84 5.18
N GLY A 399 -13.75 -9.29 6.37
CA GLY A 399 -13.92 -7.88 6.63
C GLY A 399 -13.42 -7.48 8.01
N ASP A 400 -13.85 -6.30 8.46
CA ASP A 400 -13.30 -5.66 9.65
C ASP A 400 -13.40 -6.55 10.91
N GLY A 401 -12.31 -6.57 11.68
CA GLY A 401 -12.17 -7.37 12.90
C GLY A 401 -12.04 -8.89 12.71
N VAL A 402 -12.08 -9.40 11.48
CA VAL A 402 -11.97 -10.84 11.18
C VAL A 402 -10.60 -11.14 10.58
N ALA A 403 -9.85 -12.06 11.19
CA ALA A 403 -8.58 -12.52 10.62
C ALA A 403 -8.83 -13.23 9.28
N LEU A 404 -7.98 -12.97 8.28
CA LEU A 404 -8.12 -13.59 6.96
C LEU A 404 -8.09 -15.13 7.04
N GLU A 405 -7.34 -15.70 7.99
CA GLU A 405 -7.28 -17.14 8.24
C GLU A 405 -8.66 -17.75 8.55
N SER A 406 -9.54 -17.03 9.26
CA SER A 406 -10.89 -17.50 9.58
C SER A 406 -11.75 -17.65 8.32
N ALA A 407 -11.67 -16.69 7.39
CA ALA A 407 -12.37 -16.77 6.11
C ALA A 407 -11.84 -17.94 5.25
N LEU A 408 -10.52 -18.18 5.26
CA LEU A 408 -9.94 -19.33 4.54
C LEU A 408 -10.40 -20.67 5.13
N GLU A 409 -10.57 -20.79 6.45
CA GLU A 409 -11.10 -22.01 7.08
C GLU A 409 -12.58 -22.27 6.77
N GLU A 410 -13.41 -21.24 6.62
CA GLU A 410 -14.79 -21.37 6.13
C GLU A 410 -14.80 -22.02 4.73
N VAL A 411 -13.98 -21.52 3.81
CA VAL A 411 -13.84 -22.11 2.46
C VAL A 411 -13.32 -23.56 2.53
N ARG A 412 -12.32 -23.84 3.36
CA ARG A 412 -11.76 -25.20 3.52
C ARG A 412 -12.85 -26.17 3.95
N THR A 413 -13.65 -25.77 4.92
CA THR A 413 -14.76 -26.57 5.46
C THR A 413 -15.79 -26.82 4.36
N TYR A 414 -16.22 -25.79 3.64
CA TYR A 414 -17.11 -25.93 2.49
C TYR A 414 -16.57 -26.91 1.44
N ARG A 415 -15.29 -26.78 1.06
CA ARG A 415 -14.66 -27.64 0.04
C ARG A 415 -14.59 -29.10 0.49
N ARG A 416 -14.41 -29.39 1.79
CA ARG A 416 -14.46 -30.76 2.31
C ARG A 416 -15.85 -31.37 2.12
N PHE A 417 -16.91 -30.66 2.51
CA PHE A 417 -18.29 -31.14 2.34
C PHE A 417 -18.69 -31.29 0.87
N ALA A 418 -18.34 -30.32 0.02
CA ALA A 418 -18.65 -30.37 -1.40
C ALA A 418 -17.93 -31.52 -2.15
N ARG A 419 -16.74 -31.93 -1.68
CA ARG A 419 -16.04 -33.11 -2.22
C ARG A 419 -16.66 -34.42 -1.77
N VAL A 420 -17.15 -34.50 -0.53
CA VAL A 420 -17.82 -35.70 0.00
C VAL A 420 -19.14 -35.96 -0.73
N ALA A 421 -19.88 -34.91 -1.11
CA ALA A 421 -21.13 -35.04 -1.86
C ALA A 421 -20.98 -35.44 -3.35
N ARG A 422 -19.75 -35.52 -3.88
CA ARG A 422 -19.45 -35.92 -5.26
C ARG A 422 -18.96 -37.38 -5.40
N VAL A 423 -18.81 -38.08 -4.28
CA VAL A 423 -18.51 -39.53 -4.21
C VAL A 423 -19.82 -40.24 -3.92
#